data_AF-A0A922MEG7-F1
#
_entry.id   AF-A0A922MEG7-F1
#
_cell.length_a   1.000
_cell.length_b   1.000
_cell.length_c   1.000
_cell.angle_alpha   90.00
_cell.angle_beta   90.00
_cell.angle_gamma   90.00
#
_symmetry.space_group_name_H-M   'P 1'
#
loop_
_entity.id
_entity.type
_entity.pdbx_description
1 polymer ?
#
loop_
_entity_poly.entity_id
_entity_poly.type
_entity_poly.pdbx_seq_one_letter_code
_entity_poly.pdbx_strand_id
1 'polypeptide(L)'
;MSYGIVCRCCLVRTPDKDLKTQYTILGKSEIYADMLKECFEIQIPLSPEDDDCGICEVCITRLRDASDFKLQVQECQREFLEKFNAFTVKELKEEMSDDFDDFKNGDDNKKLVEMLGFKDVAIKKRSDKRR
;
A
#
# COMPACT_ATOMS: atom_id res chain seq x y z
N MET A 1 -6.82 4.21 41.82
CA MET A 1 -6.41 5.29 40.90
C MET A 1 -7.00 4.94 39.55
N SER A 2 -8.05 5.63 39.12
CA SER A 2 -8.54 5.51 37.75
C SER A 2 -7.51 6.24 36.89
N TYR A 3 -6.64 5.50 36.24
CA TYR A 3 -5.84 6.06 35.15
C TYR A 3 -6.85 6.47 34.10
N GLY A 4 -7.10 7.77 33.98
CA GLY A 4 -8.06 8.29 33.01
C GLY A 4 -7.72 7.75 31.64
N ILE A 5 -8.73 7.36 30.87
CA ILE A 5 -8.57 6.81 29.52
C ILE A 5 -7.76 7.85 28.72
N VAL A 6 -6.53 7.51 28.34
CA VAL A 6 -5.63 8.37 27.56
C VAL A 6 -5.57 7.90 26.11
N CYS A 7 -5.32 8.83 25.21
CA CYS A 7 -5.15 8.56 23.79
C CYS A 7 -4.01 7.56 23.58
N ARG A 8 -4.31 6.45 22.90
CA ARG A 8 -3.35 5.37 22.63
C ARG A 8 -2.12 5.82 21.85
N CYS A 9 -2.26 6.86 21.03
CA CYS A 9 -1.19 7.35 20.16
C CYS A 9 -0.23 8.32 20.85
N CYS A 10 -0.70 9.17 21.77
CA CYS A 10 0.15 10.19 22.40
C CYS A 10 0.28 10.07 23.92
N LEU A 11 -0.61 9.35 24.60
CA LEU A 11 -0.69 9.23 26.06
C LEU A 11 -0.81 10.57 26.82
N VAL A 12 -1.09 11.68 26.12
CA VAL A 12 -1.18 13.03 26.72
C VAL A 12 -2.62 13.51 26.86
N ARG A 13 -3.48 13.22 25.88
CA ARG A 13 -4.84 13.75 25.79
C ARG A 13 -5.87 12.66 26.07
N THR A 14 -7.07 13.06 26.48
CA THR A 14 -8.23 12.16 26.49
C THR A 14 -8.61 11.78 25.06
N PRO A 15 -9.05 10.54 24.80
CA PRO A 15 -9.63 10.17 23.53
C PRO A 15 -10.91 10.93 23.21
N ASP A 16 -11.12 11.15 21.91
CA ASP A 16 -12.35 11.72 21.35
C ASP A 16 -13.14 10.66 20.56
N LYS A 17 -12.46 9.63 20.06
CA LYS A 17 -13.04 8.52 19.28
C LYS A 17 -12.44 7.17 19.70
N ASP A 18 -13.20 6.11 19.45
CA ASP A 18 -12.73 4.74 19.60
C ASP A 18 -11.88 4.33 18.38
N LEU A 19 -10.87 3.49 18.58
CA LEU A 19 -9.99 3.05 17.49
C LEU A 19 -10.65 2.02 16.57
N LYS A 20 -11.55 1.17 17.09
CA LYS A 20 -12.13 0.01 16.41
C LYS A 20 -13.44 0.35 15.69
N THR A 21 -14.07 1.45 16.06
CA THR A 21 -15.33 1.93 15.50
C THR A 21 -15.14 2.48 14.08
N GLN A 22 -16.09 2.16 13.20
CA GLN A 22 -16.15 2.72 11.86
C GLN A 22 -16.79 4.10 11.88
N TYR A 23 -16.08 5.09 11.32
CA TYR A 23 -16.55 6.46 11.14
C TYR A 23 -16.72 6.76 9.65
N THR A 24 -17.62 7.69 9.32
CA THR A 24 -17.80 8.16 7.93
C THR A 24 -17.57 9.66 7.87
N ILE A 25 -16.61 10.09 7.06
CA ILE A 25 -16.22 11.50 6.89
C ILE A 25 -16.12 11.80 5.40
N LEU A 26 -16.87 12.79 4.94
CA LEU A 26 -16.95 13.18 3.53
C LEU A 26 -17.22 11.99 2.58
N GLY A 27 -18.00 11.01 3.04
CA GLY A 27 -18.33 9.79 2.30
C GLY A 27 -17.25 8.70 2.33
N LYS A 28 -16.09 8.93 2.95
CA LYS A 28 -15.05 7.92 3.17
C LYS A 28 -15.25 7.24 4.51
N SER A 29 -15.12 5.92 4.53
CA SER A 29 -15.13 5.12 5.75
C SER A 29 -13.73 5.09 6.36
N GLU A 30 -13.63 5.33 7.66
CA GLU A 30 -12.37 5.35 8.40
C GLU A 30 -12.49 4.49 9.66
N ILE A 31 -11.57 3.54 9.82
CA ILE A 31 -11.36 2.78 11.07
C ILE A 31 -9.92 3.07 11.50
N TYR A 32 -9.74 3.78 12.60
CA TYR A 32 -8.40 4.28 12.96
C TYR A 32 -7.41 3.16 13.33
N ALA A 33 -7.90 2.03 13.86
CA ALA A 33 -7.08 0.84 14.07
C ALA A 33 -6.50 0.31 12.75
N ASP A 34 -7.30 0.27 11.69
CA ASP A 34 -6.86 -0.16 10.36
C ASP A 34 -5.89 0.84 9.75
N MET A 35 -6.17 2.15 9.88
CA MET A 35 -5.25 3.19 9.42
C MET A 35 -3.88 3.12 10.12
N LEU A 36 -3.84 2.84 11.44
CA LEU A 36 -2.60 2.65 12.18
C LEU A 36 -1.82 1.44 11.69
N LYS A 37 -2.52 0.34 11.38
CA LYS A 37 -1.91 -0.85 10.79
C LYS A 37 -1.36 -0.55 9.40
N GLU A 38 -2.13 0.11 8.55
CA GLU A 38 -1.72 0.42 7.18
C GLU A 38 -0.55 1.40 7.14
N CYS A 39 -0.54 2.44 7.99
CA CYS A 39 0.52 3.46 7.95
C CYS A 39 1.78 3.06 8.73
N PHE A 40 1.64 2.34 9.84
CA PHE A 40 2.72 2.12 10.79
C PHE A 40 2.96 0.64 11.14
N GLU A 41 2.22 -0.29 10.54
CA GLU A 41 2.25 -1.73 10.86
C GLU A 41 1.94 -2.03 12.33
N ILE A 42 1.15 -1.15 12.98
CA ILE A 42 0.73 -1.30 14.37
C ILE A 42 -0.65 -1.96 14.40
N GLN A 43 -0.71 -3.17 14.98
CA GLN A 43 -1.96 -3.89 15.17
C GLN A 43 -2.55 -3.60 16.56
N ILE A 44 -3.81 -3.17 16.61
CA ILE A 44 -4.55 -3.01 17.86
C ILE A 44 -5.31 -4.32 18.13
N PRO A 45 -5.04 -5.03 19.24
CA PRO A 45 -5.73 -6.26 19.57
C PRO A 45 -7.25 -6.06 19.70
N LEU A 46 -8.02 -7.01 19.18
CA LEU A 46 -9.48 -7.03 19.26
C LEU A 46 -10.00 -7.60 20.59
N SER A 47 -9.17 -7.72 21.63
CA SER A 47 -9.62 -8.34 22.87
C SER A 47 -10.78 -7.51 23.46
N PRO A 48 -11.84 -8.17 23.95
CA PRO A 48 -12.96 -7.52 24.63
C PRO A 48 -12.57 -6.96 26.01
N GLU A 49 -11.33 -7.18 26.44
CA GLU A 49 -10.77 -6.65 27.70
C GLU A 49 -10.05 -5.31 27.45
N ASP A 50 -9.79 -4.97 26.18
CA ASP A 50 -9.14 -3.74 25.73
C ASP A 50 -10.17 -2.67 25.29
N ASP A 51 -11.16 -2.42 26.16
CA ASP A 51 -12.22 -1.41 25.95
C ASP A 51 -11.69 0.04 26.03
N ASP A 52 -10.45 0.25 26.45
CA ASP A 52 -9.84 1.58 26.66
C ASP A 52 -8.98 2.07 25.46
N CYS A 53 -9.23 1.55 24.26
CA CYS A 53 -8.42 1.88 23.07
C CYS A 53 -8.97 3.11 22.31
N GLY A 54 -8.80 4.30 22.88
CA GLY A 54 -9.24 5.56 22.27
C GLY A 54 -8.14 6.38 21.57
N ILE A 55 -8.54 7.27 20.65
CA ILE A 55 -7.67 8.21 19.93
C ILE A 55 -8.20 9.65 20.06
N CYS A 56 -7.31 10.63 20.23
CA CYS A 56 -7.67 12.05 20.30
C CYS A 56 -7.66 12.73 18.91
N GLU A 57 -8.38 13.83 18.75
CA GLU A 57 -8.52 14.57 17.48
C GLU A 57 -7.17 14.98 16.87
N VAL A 58 -6.20 15.41 17.70
CA VAL A 58 -4.86 15.78 17.21
C VAL A 58 -4.14 14.59 16.57
N CYS A 59 -4.29 13.40 17.17
CA CYS A 59 -3.71 12.17 16.60
C CYS A 59 -4.50 11.69 15.38
N ILE A 60 -5.82 11.88 15.35
CA ILE A 60 -6.65 11.59 14.19
C ILE A 60 -6.20 12.42 12.98
N THR A 61 -6.03 13.74 13.13
CA THR A 61 -5.56 14.61 12.04
C THR A 61 -4.21 14.13 11.50
N ARG A 62 -3.24 13.87 12.39
CA ARG A 62 -1.92 13.37 11.98
C ARG A 62 -1.97 12.00 11.30
N LEU A 63 -2.88 11.13 11.73
CA LEU A 63 -3.06 9.81 11.13
C LEU A 63 -3.66 9.90 9.73
N ARG A 64 -4.62 10.82 9.51
CA ARG A 64 -5.11 11.14 8.17
C ARG A 64 -4.01 11.71 7.29
N ASP A 65 -3.26 12.69 7.78
CA ASP A 65 -2.15 13.28 7.04
C ASP A 65 -1.12 12.22 6.63
N ALA A 66 -0.79 11.28 7.52
CA ALA A 66 0.11 10.17 7.22
C ALA A 66 -0.47 9.21 6.18
N SER A 67 -1.78 8.95 6.23
CA SER A 67 -2.47 8.08 5.28
C SER A 67 -2.50 8.69 3.88
N ASP A 68 -2.83 9.98 3.78
CA ASP A 68 -2.83 10.71 2.51
C ASP A 68 -1.41 10.83 1.95
N PHE A 69 -0.42 11.11 2.81
CA PHE A 69 0.98 11.15 2.40
C PHE A 69 1.48 9.79 1.90
N LYS A 70 1.08 8.69 2.55
CA LYS A 70 1.39 7.33 2.07
C LYS A 70 0.84 7.10 0.66
N LEU A 71 -0.43 7.42 0.43
CA LEU A 71 -1.06 7.27 -0.89
C LEU A 71 -0.33 8.10 -1.95
N GLN A 72 -0.01 9.36 -1.63
CA GLN A 72 0.76 10.23 -2.52
C GLN A 72 2.11 9.61 -2.90
N VAL A 73 2.87 9.11 -1.92
CA VAL A 73 4.18 8.48 -2.16
C VAL A 73 4.04 7.24 -3.05
N GLN A 74 3.01 6.41 -2.82
CA GLN A 74 2.75 5.22 -3.62
C GLN A 74 2.38 5.57 -5.07
N GLU A 75 1.55 6.59 -5.28
CA GLU A 75 1.18 7.07 -6.62
C GLU A 75 2.39 7.64 -7.36
N CYS A 76 3.18 8.49 -6.70
CA CYS A 76 4.43 9.00 -7.27
C CYS A 76 5.38 7.85 -7.64
N GLN A 77 5.56 6.86 -6.77
CA GLN A 77 6.44 5.72 -7.04
C GLN A 77 5.99 4.95 -8.29
N ARG A 78 4.69 4.72 -8.46
CA ARG A 78 4.13 4.10 -9.67
C ARG A 78 4.44 4.94 -10.90
N GLU A 79 4.17 6.25 -10.86
CA GLU A 79 4.45 7.14 -11.99
C GLU A 79 5.94 7.20 -12.35
N PHE A 80 6.82 7.22 -11.35
CA PHE A 80 8.27 7.19 -11.57
C PHE A 80 8.69 5.91 -12.29
N LEU A 81 8.16 4.76 -11.87
CA LEU A 81 8.44 3.47 -12.51
C LEU A 81 7.93 3.40 -13.95
N GLU A 82 6.72 3.92 -14.21
CA GLU A 82 6.16 3.99 -15.57
C GLU A 82 7.00 4.88 -16.49
N LYS A 83 7.42 6.06 -16.02
CA LYS A 83 8.29 6.97 -16.77
C LYS A 83 9.67 6.35 -17.02
N PHE A 84 10.24 5.68 -16.03
CA PHE A 84 11.53 5.00 -16.18
C PHE A 84 11.45 3.85 -17.19
N ASN A 85 10.42 3.01 -17.12
CA ASN A 85 10.20 1.94 -18.10
C ASN A 85 9.95 2.48 -19.52
N ALA A 86 9.24 3.60 -19.64
CA ALA A 86 9.05 4.26 -20.93
C ALA A 86 10.37 4.83 -21.49
N PHE A 87 11.27 5.29 -20.61
CA PHE A 87 12.58 5.81 -20.98
C PHE A 87 13.53 4.69 -21.45
N THR A 88 13.63 3.59 -20.69
CA THR A 88 14.46 2.44 -21.09
C THR A 88 14.01 1.80 -22.40
N VAL A 89 12.70 1.76 -22.68
CA VAL A 89 12.18 1.29 -23.98
C VAL A 89 12.51 2.25 -25.13
N LYS A 90 12.65 3.56 -24.87
CA LYS A 90 13.02 4.55 -25.90
C LYS A 90 14.51 4.51 -26.23
N GLU A 91 15.39 4.44 -25.23
CA GLU A 91 16.84 4.34 -25.46
C GLU A 91 17.21 3.06 -26.22
N LEU A 92 16.54 1.92 -25.91
CA LEU A 92 16.71 0.67 -26.67
C LEU A 92 16.17 0.75 -28.11
N LYS A 93 15.26 1.69 -28.41
CA LYS A 93 14.76 1.89 -29.78
C LYS A 93 15.64 2.83 -30.60
N GLU A 94 16.30 3.79 -29.98
CA GLU A 94 17.19 4.72 -30.68
C GLU A 94 18.55 4.07 -31.01
N GLU A 95 19.04 3.11 -30.21
CA GLU A 95 20.27 2.37 -30.52
C GLU A 95 20.09 1.20 -31.53
N MET A 96 18.87 0.94 -32.03
CA MET A 96 18.59 -0.19 -32.93
C MET A 96 18.00 0.24 -34.29
N SER A 97 18.15 1.52 -34.66
CA SER A 97 17.60 2.06 -35.92
C SER A 97 18.54 2.04 -37.12
N ASP A 98 19.82 1.66 -36.95
CA ASP A 98 20.74 1.42 -38.07
C ASP A 98 21.15 -0.07 -38.09
N ASP A 99 20.68 -0.79 -39.11
CA ASP A 99 20.98 -2.18 -39.46
C ASP A 99 20.65 -3.25 -38.42
N PHE A 100 19.48 -3.92 -38.52
CA PHE A 100 19.42 -5.39 -38.41
C PHE A 100 18.03 -5.92 -38.81
N ASP A 101 17.84 -6.10 -40.11
CA ASP A 101 16.70 -6.79 -40.71
C ASP A 101 16.97 -8.29 -40.81
N ASP A 102 17.38 -8.94 -39.71
CA ASP A 102 17.44 -10.41 -39.63
C ASP A 102 17.65 -10.86 -38.18
N PHE A 103 16.59 -11.24 -37.45
CA PHE A 103 16.60 -12.41 -36.56
C PHE A 103 15.22 -12.51 -35.89
N LYS A 104 14.39 -13.39 -36.46
CA LYS A 104 13.20 -13.88 -35.79
C LYS A 104 13.57 -14.85 -34.66
N ASN A 105 12.84 -14.68 -33.55
CA ASN A 105 12.44 -15.66 -32.53
C ASN A 105 13.34 -15.85 -31.29
N GLY A 106 12.73 -15.64 -30.11
CA GLY A 106 12.92 -16.55 -28.98
C GLY A 106 13.09 -15.95 -27.57
N ASP A 107 11.98 -15.62 -26.90
CA ASP A 107 11.79 -15.83 -25.44
C ASP A 107 12.76 -15.14 -24.44
N ASP A 108 12.91 -13.81 -24.49
CA ASP A 108 13.71 -13.06 -23.49
C ASP A 108 12.91 -12.50 -22.30
N ASN A 109 11.58 -12.64 -22.30
CA ASN A 109 10.74 -12.04 -21.25
C ASN A 109 10.88 -12.76 -19.88
N LYS A 110 11.49 -13.95 -19.86
CA LYS A 110 11.71 -14.72 -18.63
C LYS A 110 12.88 -14.21 -17.79
N LYS A 111 13.87 -13.54 -18.40
CA LYS A 111 15.12 -13.13 -17.74
C LYS A 111 14.98 -11.83 -16.93
N LEU A 112 14.06 -10.95 -17.32
CA LEU A 112 13.76 -9.70 -16.62
C LEU A 112 12.91 -9.91 -15.35
N VAL A 113 11.97 -10.85 -15.36
CA VAL A 113 11.14 -11.18 -14.19
C VAL A 113 11.96 -11.78 -13.06
N GLU A 114 13.03 -12.52 -13.39
CA GLU A 114 13.89 -13.18 -12.40
C GLU A 114 14.85 -12.19 -11.70
N MET A 115 15.19 -11.06 -12.33
CA MET A 115 16.06 -10.02 -11.76
C MET A 115 15.30 -9.05 -10.82
N LEU A 116 13.97 -8.96 -10.95
CA LEU A 116 13.10 -8.07 -10.16
C LEU A 116 12.45 -8.75 -8.94
N GLY A 117 12.81 -10.00 -8.60
CA GLY A 117 12.47 -10.61 -7.31
C GLY A 117 11.02 -11.05 -7.11
N PHE A 118 10.18 -11.06 -8.15
CA PHE A 118 8.82 -11.59 -8.06
C PHE A 118 8.79 -13.11 -8.22
N LYS A 119 9.22 -13.85 -7.20
CA LYS A 119 8.80 -15.24 -7.01
C LYS A 119 7.56 -15.23 -6.13
N ASP A 120 6.55 -15.96 -6.58
CA ASP A 120 5.34 -16.37 -5.84
C ASP A 120 4.04 -15.56 -6.09
N VAL A 121 3.54 -15.61 -7.33
CA VAL A 121 2.08 -15.67 -7.55
C VAL A 121 1.77 -16.90 -8.41
N ALA A 122 1.38 -17.99 -7.75
CA ALA A 122 0.90 -19.20 -8.40
C ALA A 122 -0.47 -18.95 -9.05
N ILE A 123 -0.49 -18.63 -10.35
CA ILE A 123 -1.73 -18.57 -11.13
C ILE A 123 -2.21 -20.00 -11.41
N LYS A 124 -3.15 -20.48 -10.60
CA LYS A 124 -3.85 -21.76 -10.80
C LYS A 124 -4.76 -21.63 -12.03
N LYS A 125 -4.29 -22.07 -13.21
CA LYS A 125 -5.09 -22.16 -14.44
C LYS A 125 -6.26 -23.13 -14.19
N ARG A 126 -7.50 -22.63 -14.21
CA ARG A 126 -8.69 -23.47 -14.34
C ARG A 126 -8.72 -24.02 -15.76
N SER A 127 -8.73 -25.35 -15.86
CA SER A 127 -8.88 -26.12 -17.08
C SER A 127 -10.29 -25.97 -17.64
N ASP A 128 -10.43 -25.34 -18.80
CA ASP A 128 -11.67 -25.27 -19.56
C ASP A 128 -11.78 -26.55 -20.43
N LYS A 129 -12.63 -27.49 -20.00
CA LYS A 129 -12.81 -28.79 -20.66
C LYS A 129 -13.95 -28.65 -21.67
N ARG A 130 -13.61 -28.41 -22.94
CA ARG A 130 -14.52 -28.65 -24.06
C ARG A 130 -14.53 -30.15 -24.37
N ARG A 131 -15.68 -30.80 -24.18
CA ARG A 131 -16.09 -31.96 -24.96
C ARG A 131 -17.60 -32.03 -25.01
#